data_AF-A0AAJ2ETN5-F1
#
_entry.id   AF-A0AAJ2ETN5-F1
#
_cell.length_a   1.000
_cell.length_b   1.000
_cell.length_c   1.000
_cell.angle_alpha   90.00
_cell.angle_beta   90.00
_cell.angle_gamma   90.00
#
_symmetry.space_group_name_H-M   'P 1'
#
loop_
_entity.id
_entity.type
_entity.pdbx_description
1 polymer ?
#
loop_
_entity_poly.entity_id
_entity_poly.type
_entity_poly.pdbx_seq_one_letter_code
_entity_poly.pdbx_strand_id
1 'polypeptide(L)'
;MPTLYESYATKICRFAELVPDAYDTYLLNEIVLALPLAEAHAALDEVELESLPCLGEGLTLNAHMQANFFNVIGAASRELWETTKPFLIARKYLERLEGWRDWRTLAVYLEQEHLEPVMVFRNTPMSITGKPGDYYVADIRVLCGREQPFVWSK
;
A
#
# COMPACT_ATOMS: atom_id res chain seq x y z
N MET A 1 6.24 -19.65 12.69
CA MET A 1 6.53 -18.69 11.61
C MET A 1 5.91 -17.38 12.01
N PRO A 2 6.56 -16.23 11.80
CA PRO A 2 5.95 -14.93 12.11
C PRO A 2 4.65 -14.76 11.31
N THR A 3 3.66 -14.11 11.91
CA THR A 3 2.44 -13.72 11.19
C THR A 3 2.74 -12.67 10.13
N LEU A 4 1.76 -12.38 9.26
CA LEU A 4 1.92 -11.32 8.27
C LEU A 4 2.08 -9.95 8.97
N TYR A 5 1.31 -9.71 10.05
CA TYR A 5 1.46 -8.56 10.92
C TYR A 5 2.88 -8.42 11.47
N GLU A 6 3.40 -9.48 12.10
CA GLU A 6 4.72 -9.45 12.72
C GLU A 6 5.80 -9.18 11.70
N SER A 7 5.71 -9.80 10.52
CA SER A 7 6.63 -9.57 9.40
C SER A 7 6.58 -8.12 8.92
N TYR A 8 5.39 -7.52 8.88
CA TYR A 8 5.22 -6.13 8.45
C TYR A 8 5.72 -5.12 9.48
N ALA A 9 5.28 -5.25 10.73
CA ALA A 9 5.69 -4.38 11.83
C ALA A 9 7.22 -4.43 12.01
N THR A 10 7.81 -5.61 11.85
CA THR A 10 9.27 -5.81 11.76
C THR A 10 9.89 -4.97 10.65
N LYS A 11 9.35 -5.04 9.43
CA LYS A 11 9.88 -4.28 8.28
C LYS A 11 9.74 -2.77 8.50
N ILE A 12 8.64 -2.30 9.08
CA ILE A 12 8.44 -0.89 9.46
C ILE A 12 9.51 -0.45 10.47
N CYS A 13 9.70 -1.22 11.55
CA CYS A 13 10.70 -0.90 12.57
C CYS A 13 12.12 -0.84 11.99
N ARG A 14 12.46 -1.77 11.09
CA ARG A 14 13.77 -1.76 10.41
C ARG A 14 13.95 -0.55 9.52
N PHE A 15 12.94 -0.20 8.73
CA PHE A 15 12.97 0.95 7.83
C PHE A 15 13.15 2.27 8.59
N ALA A 16 12.44 2.44 9.71
CA ALA A 16 12.52 3.63 10.54
C ALA A 16 13.66 3.58 11.57
N GLU A 17 14.57 2.59 11.48
CA GLU A 17 15.70 2.40 12.39
C GLU A 17 15.32 2.41 13.89
N LEU A 18 14.13 1.89 14.20
CA LEU A 18 13.60 1.87 15.56
C LEU A 18 14.41 0.93 16.48
N VAL A 19 14.58 1.34 17.72
CA VAL A 19 15.23 0.53 18.77
C VAL A 19 14.30 -0.61 19.23
N PRO A 20 14.80 -1.71 19.82
CA PRO A 20 13.94 -2.74 20.41
C PRO A 20 13.07 -2.17 21.53
N ASP A 21 11.75 -2.19 21.35
CA ASP A 21 10.76 -1.73 22.33
C ASP A 21 9.36 -2.26 21.96
N ALA A 22 8.35 -1.91 22.76
CA ALA A 22 6.94 -2.06 22.43
C ALA A 22 6.44 -0.81 21.69
N TYR A 23 5.92 -1.00 20.48
CA TYR A 23 5.37 0.06 19.64
C TYR A 23 3.86 -0.10 19.49
N ASP A 24 3.12 0.97 19.78
CA ASP A 24 1.71 1.01 19.44
C ASP A 24 1.50 1.06 17.92
N THR A 25 0.30 0.72 17.48
CA THR A 25 -0.05 0.73 16.06
C THR A 25 -0.18 2.13 15.49
N TYR A 26 -0.38 3.15 16.33
CA TYR A 26 -0.44 4.54 15.90
C TYR A 26 0.91 4.99 15.33
N LEU A 27 2.01 4.79 16.05
CA LEU A 27 3.35 5.13 15.59
C LEU A 27 3.74 4.37 14.32
N LEU A 28 3.44 3.06 14.25
CA LEU A 28 3.72 2.25 13.07
C LEU A 28 2.94 2.78 11.85
N ASN A 29 1.68 3.17 12.04
CA ASN A 29 0.86 3.75 10.98
C ASN A 29 1.33 5.15 10.56
N GLU A 30 1.84 5.98 11.48
CA GLU A 30 2.45 7.26 11.12
C GLU A 30 3.64 7.08 10.18
N ILE A 31 4.50 6.08 10.43
CA ILE A 31 5.63 5.76 9.55
C ILE A 31 5.14 5.34 8.15
N VAL A 32 4.12 4.48 8.08
CA VAL A 32 3.53 4.05 6.80
C VAL A 32 2.89 5.23 6.06
N LEU A 33 2.22 6.13 6.77
CA LEU A 33 1.59 7.31 6.18
C LEU A 33 2.61 8.39 5.77
N ALA A 34 3.80 8.40 6.38
CA ALA A 34 4.90 9.28 6.00
C ALA A 34 5.67 8.81 4.74
N LEU A 35 5.40 7.59 4.24
CA LEU A 35 6.00 7.12 2.99
C LEU A 35 5.67 8.06 1.82
N PRO A 36 6.59 8.21 0.85
CA PRO A 36 6.38 9.12 -0.28
C PRO A 36 5.06 8.82 -1.00
N LEU A 37 4.38 9.87 -1.42
CA LEU A 37 3.15 9.74 -2.20
C LEU A 37 3.44 9.11 -3.57
N ALA A 38 2.43 8.48 -4.16
CA ALA A 38 2.49 7.84 -5.48
C ALA A 38 3.20 8.69 -6.57
N GLU A 39 2.99 10.02 -6.59
CA GLU A 39 3.64 10.91 -7.56
C GLU A 39 5.16 11.02 -7.34
N ALA A 40 5.59 11.07 -6.08
CA ALA A 40 7.01 11.08 -5.74
C ALA A 40 7.66 9.73 -6.08
N HIS A 41 6.95 8.61 -5.90
CA HIS A 41 7.42 7.30 -6.35
C HIS A 41 7.60 7.23 -7.86
N ALA A 42 6.61 7.70 -8.63
CA ALA A 42 6.72 7.73 -10.08
C ALA A 42 7.92 8.58 -10.53
N ALA A 43 8.14 9.73 -9.88
CA ALA A 43 9.30 10.59 -10.17
C ALA A 43 10.64 9.92 -9.83
N LEU A 44 10.74 9.22 -8.69
CA LEU A 44 11.95 8.49 -8.29
C LEU A 44 12.28 7.33 -9.25
N ASP A 45 11.25 6.68 -9.79
CA ASP A 45 11.39 5.59 -10.76
C ASP A 45 11.56 6.12 -12.22
N GLU A 46 11.60 7.44 -12.42
CA GLU A 46 11.67 8.09 -13.75
C GLU A 46 10.50 7.69 -14.69
N VAL A 47 9.31 7.48 -14.12
CA VAL A 47 8.09 7.07 -14.83
C VAL A 47 7.11 8.23 -14.96
N GLU A 48 6.65 8.49 -16.18
CA GLU A 48 5.59 9.47 -16.42
C GLU A 48 4.25 8.99 -15.83
N LEU A 49 3.51 9.87 -15.17
CA LEU A 49 2.24 9.52 -14.51
C LEU A 49 1.22 8.89 -15.47
N GLU A 50 1.17 9.35 -16.72
CA GLU A 50 0.26 8.81 -17.76
C GLU A 50 0.62 7.38 -18.19
N SER A 51 1.86 6.96 -17.95
CA SER A 51 2.37 5.63 -18.30
C SER A 51 2.20 4.58 -17.20
N LEU A 52 1.74 5.01 -16.01
CA LEU A 52 1.49 4.11 -14.88
C LEU A 52 0.45 3.04 -15.24
N PRO A 53 0.55 1.83 -14.66
CA PRO A 53 -0.42 0.78 -14.90
C PRO A 53 -1.80 1.18 -14.35
N CYS A 54 -2.87 0.80 -15.04
CA CYS A 54 -4.24 1.08 -14.59
C CYS A 54 -4.85 -0.11 -13.83
N LEU A 55 -5.15 0.12 -12.55
CA LEU A 55 -5.85 -0.84 -11.72
C LEU A 55 -7.29 -1.05 -12.24
N GLY A 56 -7.65 -2.30 -12.50
CA GLY A 56 -8.95 -2.71 -13.04
C GLY A 56 -9.06 -2.73 -14.57
N GLU A 57 -8.08 -2.21 -15.31
CA GLU A 57 -8.09 -2.17 -16.79
C GLU A 57 -6.91 -2.94 -17.44
N GLY A 58 -5.82 -3.16 -16.70
CA GLY A 58 -4.66 -3.96 -17.14
C GLY A 58 -3.82 -4.52 -16.00
N LEU A 59 -3.96 -3.94 -14.81
CA LEU A 59 -3.42 -4.43 -13.55
C LEU A 59 -4.57 -4.89 -12.65
N THR A 60 -4.51 -6.11 -12.12
CA THR A 60 -5.50 -6.57 -11.14
C THR A 60 -5.04 -6.23 -9.72
N LEU A 61 -5.99 -6.09 -8.78
CA LEU A 61 -5.66 -5.87 -7.37
C LEU A 61 -4.76 -6.96 -6.81
N ASN A 62 -5.08 -8.22 -7.11
CA ASN A 62 -4.30 -9.35 -6.64
C ASN A 62 -2.88 -9.32 -7.19
N ALA A 63 -2.69 -9.05 -8.49
CA ALA A 63 -1.35 -8.96 -9.07
C ALA A 63 -0.54 -7.82 -8.44
N HIS A 64 -1.18 -6.67 -8.20
CA HIS A 64 -0.55 -5.53 -7.55
C HIS A 64 -0.13 -5.85 -6.11
N MET A 65 -1.04 -6.37 -5.29
CA MET A 65 -0.77 -6.70 -3.89
C MET A 65 0.25 -7.83 -3.76
N GLN A 66 0.21 -8.84 -4.63
CA GLN A 66 1.20 -9.91 -4.64
C GLN A 66 2.60 -9.37 -4.91
N ALA A 67 2.76 -8.55 -5.96
CA ALA A 67 4.06 -8.04 -6.37
C ALA A 67 4.67 -7.07 -5.33
N ASN A 68 3.83 -6.21 -4.74
CA ASN A 68 4.31 -5.06 -3.99
C ASN A 68 4.19 -5.24 -2.47
N PHE A 69 3.21 -5.99 -1.97
CA PHE A 69 3.07 -6.22 -0.53
C PHE A 69 3.50 -7.64 -0.14
N PHE A 70 2.79 -8.66 -0.62
CA PHE A 70 2.97 -10.04 -0.13
C PHE A 70 4.34 -10.65 -0.48
N ASN A 71 4.89 -10.37 -1.67
CA ASN A 71 6.25 -10.83 -2.02
C ASN A 71 7.35 -10.01 -1.35
N VAL A 72 7.05 -8.77 -0.97
CA VAL A 72 8.04 -7.84 -0.41
C VAL A 72 8.18 -8.04 1.09
N ILE A 73 7.10 -8.39 1.80
CA ILE A 73 7.04 -8.33 3.26
C ILE A 73 8.13 -9.13 3.98
N GLY A 74 8.44 -10.34 3.50
CA GLY A 74 9.47 -11.21 4.07
C GLY A 74 10.86 -11.02 3.45
N ALA A 75 10.98 -10.24 2.37
CA ALA A 75 12.23 -10.07 1.64
C ALA A 75 13.06 -8.95 2.26
N ALA A 76 14.22 -9.30 2.84
CA ALA A 76 15.13 -8.35 3.48
C ALA A 76 15.79 -7.38 2.47
N SER A 77 15.96 -7.81 1.21
CA SER A 77 16.53 -7.00 0.13
C SER A 77 15.58 -5.96 -0.45
N ARG A 78 14.30 -5.99 -0.05
CA ARG A 78 13.25 -5.13 -0.58
C ARG A 78 12.89 -4.08 0.46
N GLU A 79 12.84 -2.82 0.06
CA GLU A 79 12.62 -1.70 0.98
C GLU A 79 11.13 -1.51 1.32
N LEU A 80 10.82 -0.73 2.36
CA LEU A 80 9.42 -0.54 2.79
C LEU A 80 8.60 0.22 1.74
N TRP A 81 9.15 1.25 1.11
CA TRP A 81 8.43 2.05 0.11
C TRP A 81 8.04 1.24 -1.14
N GLU A 82 8.68 0.09 -1.39
CA GLU A 82 8.27 -0.82 -2.47
C GLU A 82 6.90 -1.46 -2.20
N THR A 83 6.35 -1.32 -0.99
CA THR A 83 4.97 -1.73 -0.69
C THR A 83 3.91 -0.79 -1.20
N THR A 84 4.27 0.44 -1.60
CA THR A 84 3.32 1.48 -2.02
C THR A 84 3.60 1.92 -3.46
N LYS A 85 3.73 0.95 -4.38
CA LYS A 85 3.98 1.25 -5.80
C LYS A 85 2.78 1.98 -6.44
N PRO A 86 3.02 3.03 -7.23
CA PRO A 86 1.96 3.84 -7.81
C PRO A 86 1.24 3.13 -8.96
N PHE A 87 -0.03 3.46 -9.14
CA PHE A 87 -0.86 3.07 -10.27
C PHE A 87 -1.90 4.16 -10.56
N LEU A 88 -2.60 4.00 -11.68
CA LEU A 88 -3.75 4.82 -12.04
C LEU A 88 -5.04 4.07 -11.73
N ILE A 89 -6.04 4.79 -11.22
CA ILE A 89 -7.39 4.26 -11.04
C ILE A 89 -8.41 5.23 -11.63
N ALA A 90 -9.29 4.72 -12.49
CA ALA A 90 -10.37 5.55 -13.03
C ALA A 90 -11.35 5.93 -11.91
N ARG A 91 -11.80 7.19 -11.93
CA ARG A 91 -12.70 7.78 -10.93
C ARG A 91 -13.90 6.89 -10.59
N LYS A 92 -14.54 6.31 -11.61
CA LYS A 92 -15.71 5.42 -11.46
C LYS A 92 -15.44 4.17 -10.60
N TYR A 93 -14.21 3.65 -10.61
CA TYR A 93 -13.81 2.51 -9.79
C TYR A 93 -13.56 2.95 -8.35
N LEU A 94 -12.85 4.07 -8.18
CA LEU A 94 -12.55 4.63 -6.87
C LEU A 94 -13.83 5.01 -6.09
N GLU A 95 -14.80 5.65 -6.75
CA GLU A 95 -16.10 6.04 -6.15
C GLU A 95 -16.96 4.84 -5.73
N ARG A 96 -16.59 3.62 -6.14
CA ARG A 96 -17.30 2.37 -5.83
C ARG A 96 -16.41 1.35 -5.13
N LEU A 97 -15.32 1.78 -4.51
CA LEU A 97 -14.29 0.91 -3.95
C LEU A 97 -14.87 -0.10 -2.95
N GLU A 98 -15.74 0.35 -2.03
CA GLU A 98 -16.40 -0.51 -1.05
C GLU A 98 -17.28 -1.61 -1.69
N GLY A 99 -17.81 -1.35 -2.88
CA GLY A 99 -18.60 -2.31 -3.65
C GLY A 99 -17.74 -3.29 -4.45
N TRP A 100 -16.43 -3.08 -4.55
CA TRP A 100 -15.55 -3.94 -5.33
C TRP A 100 -15.25 -5.24 -4.57
N ARG A 101 -15.68 -6.36 -5.15
CA ARG A 101 -15.50 -7.70 -4.56
C ARG A 101 -14.04 -8.01 -4.19
N ASP A 102 -13.09 -7.65 -5.04
CA ASP A 102 -11.68 -7.96 -4.79
C ASP A 102 -11.14 -7.12 -3.63
N TRP A 103 -11.53 -5.84 -3.54
CA TRP A 103 -11.17 -4.97 -2.42
C TRP A 103 -11.71 -5.53 -1.09
N ARG A 104 -12.99 -5.93 -1.05
CA ARG A 104 -13.60 -6.55 0.13
C ARG A 104 -12.89 -7.84 0.53
N THR A 105 -12.50 -8.65 -0.44
CA THR A 105 -11.78 -9.91 -0.18
C THR A 105 -10.40 -9.62 0.43
N LEU A 106 -9.67 -8.65 -0.12
CA LEU A 106 -8.39 -8.21 0.42
C LEU A 106 -8.54 -7.66 1.85
N ALA A 107 -9.53 -6.80 2.08
CA ALA A 107 -9.78 -6.20 3.39
C ALA A 107 -10.05 -7.26 4.46
N VAL A 108 -10.96 -8.21 4.18
CA VAL A 108 -11.25 -9.32 5.11
C VAL A 108 -10.03 -10.21 5.36
N TYR A 109 -9.23 -10.49 4.32
CA TYR A 109 -8.01 -11.28 4.49
C TYR A 109 -6.98 -10.57 5.39
N LEU A 110 -6.74 -9.28 5.15
CA LEU A 110 -5.80 -8.50 5.95
C LEU A 110 -6.32 -8.28 7.38
N GLU A 111 -7.62 -8.10 7.57
CA GLU A 111 -8.23 -7.94 8.90
C GLU A 111 -7.96 -9.17 9.80
N GLN A 112 -8.03 -10.38 9.23
CA GLN A 112 -7.67 -11.63 9.93
C GLN A 112 -6.20 -11.66 10.38
N GLU A 113 -5.35 -10.91 9.69
CA GLU A 113 -3.93 -10.72 10.02
C GLU A 113 -3.71 -9.42 10.81
N HIS A 114 -4.74 -8.79 11.39
CA HIS A 114 -4.64 -7.50 12.11
C HIS A 114 -4.05 -6.36 11.27
N LEU A 115 -4.41 -6.31 10.00
CA LEU A 115 -3.99 -5.32 9.02
C LEU A 115 -5.19 -4.75 8.26
N GLU A 116 -5.04 -3.57 7.66
CA GLU A 116 -6.11 -2.92 6.90
C GLU A 116 -5.55 -2.28 5.61
N PRO A 117 -6.06 -2.60 4.42
CA PRO A 117 -5.66 -1.92 3.19
C PRO A 117 -6.33 -0.54 3.11
N VAL A 118 -5.55 0.49 2.75
CA VAL A 118 -6.04 1.84 2.51
C VAL A 118 -5.60 2.33 1.14
N MET A 119 -6.53 2.94 0.41
CA MET A 119 -6.26 3.58 -0.88
C MET A 119 -5.83 5.02 -0.63
N VAL A 120 -4.60 5.37 -0.99
CA VAL A 120 -4.10 6.74 -0.93
C VAL A 120 -4.02 7.28 -2.36
N PHE A 121 -4.60 8.44 -2.60
CA PHE A 121 -4.68 9.00 -3.94
C PHE A 121 -4.59 10.52 -3.94
N ARG A 122 -4.10 11.05 -5.06
CA ARG A 122 -4.08 12.49 -5.30
C ARG A 122 -5.53 13.01 -5.37
N ASN A 123 -5.84 14.12 -4.69
CA ASN A 123 -7.18 14.69 -4.71
C ASN A 123 -7.60 15.32 -6.06
N THR A 124 -6.65 15.58 -6.95
CA THR A 124 -6.88 16.19 -8.26
C THR A 124 -6.79 15.12 -9.33
N PRO A 125 -7.88 14.84 -10.08
CA PRO A 125 -7.83 13.88 -11.16
C PRO A 125 -6.98 14.38 -12.34
N MET A 126 -6.53 13.46 -13.17
CA MET A 126 -5.86 13.71 -14.44
C MET A 126 -6.62 13.06 -15.59
N SER A 127 -6.60 13.71 -16.75
CA SER A 127 -7.05 13.13 -18.00
C SER A 127 -5.89 12.39 -18.66
N ILE A 128 -6.14 11.19 -19.18
CA ILE A 128 -5.11 10.38 -19.85
C ILE A 128 -5.40 10.37 -21.34
N THR A 129 -4.38 10.70 -22.14
CA THR A 129 -4.49 10.70 -23.60
C THR A 129 -4.95 9.33 -24.10
N GLY A 130 -6.04 9.31 -24.87
CA GLY A 130 -6.60 8.08 -25.45
C GLY A 130 -7.45 7.23 -24.49
N LYS A 131 -7.69 7.66 -23.24
CA LYS A 131 -8.60 6.99 -22.31
C LYS A 131 -9.80 7.87 -21.95
N PRO A 132 -11.01 7.30 -21.85
CA PRO A 132 -12.18 8.08 -21.48
C PRO A 132 -12.24 8.33 -19.96
N GLY A 133 -12.39 9.61 -19.58
CA GLY A 133 -12.68 10.04 -18.22
C GLY A 133 -11.46 10.40 -17.38
N ASP A 134 -11.72 10.58 -16.08
CA ASP A 134 -10.75 11.04 -15.09
C ASP A 134 -10.09 9.85 -14.37
N TYR A 135 -8.78 9.97 -14.16
CA TYR A 135 -7.98 9.01 -13.42
C TYR A 135 -7.32 9.69 -12.22
N TYR A 136 -7.12 8.93 -11.16
CA TYR A 136 -6.34 9.35 -10.01
C TYR A 136 -5.04 8.56 -9.97
N VAL A 137 -3.94 9.26 -9.65
CA VAL A 137 -2.69 8.61 -9.25
C VAL A 137 -2.85 8.15 -7.81
N ALA A 138 -2.66 6.86 -7.57
CA ALA A 138 -2.93 6.22 -6.30
C ALA A 138 -1.88 5.17 -5.95
N ASP A 139 -1.83 4.80 -4.67
CA ASP A 139 -1.14 3.65 -4.12
C ASP A 139 -2.02 2.95 -3.07
N ILE A 140 -1.67 1.71 -2.72
CA ILE A 140 -2.29 1.00 -1.61
C ILE A 140 -1.27 0.93 -0.49
N ARG A 141 -1.66 1.39 0.69
CA ARG A 141 -0.91 1.19 1.93
C ARG A 141 -1.62 0.15 2.77
N VAL A 142 -0.86 -0.51 3.63
CA VAL A 142 -1.43 -1.44 4.61
C VAL A 142 -1.18 -0.83 5.98
N LEU A 143 -2.21 -0.70 6.80
CA LEU A 143 -2.12 -0.18 8.16
C LEU A 143 -2.16 -1.33 9.16
N CYS A 144 -1.53 -1.13 10.31
CA CYS A 144 -1.60 -2.00 11.47
C CYS A 144 -2.91 -1.76 12.22
N GLY A 145 -3.71 -2.82 12.40
CA GLY A 145 -5.01 -2.80 13.08
C GLY A 145 -5.04 -3.57 14.41
N ARG A 146 -3.87 -3.96 14.95
CA ARG A 146 -3.79 -4.69 16.23
C ARG A 146 -4.03 -3.74 17.41
N GLU A 147 -4.84 -4.16 18.38
CA GLU A 147 -5.09 -3.37 19.59
C GLU A 147 -3.89 -3.36 20.56
N GLN A 148 -3.18 -4.49 20.64
CA GLN A 148 -2.01 -4.63 21.50
C GLN A 148 -0.75 -4.10 20.80
N PRO A 149 0.18 -3.47 21.55
CA PRO A 149 1.47 -3.06 21.01
C PRO A 149 2.24 -4.22 20.37
N PHE A 150 2.94 -3.94 19.29
CA PHE A 150 3.92 -4.84 18.70
C PHE A 150 5.21 -4.80 19.52
N VAL A 151 5.71 -5.97 19.93
CA VAL A 151 6.98 -6.07 20.65
C VAL A 151 8.10 -6.36 19.66
N TRP A 152 8.99 -5.39 19.48
CA TRP A 152 10.14 -5.51 18.60
C TRP A 152 11.35 -6.02 19.39
N SER A 153 11.68 -7.30 19.23
CA SER A 153 12.91 -7.90 19.74
C SER A 153 13.84 -8.14 18.55
N LYS A 154 15.01 -7.48 18.56
CA LYS A 154 16.06 -7.59 17.53
C LYS A 154 16.36 -9.03 17.10
#